data_AF-A0A3C1P555-F1
#
_entry.id   AF-A0A3C1P555-F1
#
_cell.length_a   1.000
_cell.length_b   1.000
_cell.length_c   1.000
_cell.angle_alpha   90.00
_cell.angle_beta   90.00
_cell.angle_gamma   90.00
#
_symmetry.space_group_name_H-M   'P 1'
#
loop_
_entity.id
_entity.type
_entity.pdbx_description
1 polymer ?
#
loop_
_entity_poly.entity_id
_entity_poly.type
_entity_poly.pdbx_seq_one_letter_code
_entity_poly.pdbx_strand_id
1 'polypeptide(L)'
;PVTAVQVLLVQWAVLVLACLGVGASVALALRIVGAQLAGSLLYGTVTAGFCLSLMGLSAVTAQLFVHRRTALGVAGAVFGLLIILRIAGNSADDRTWLAWLSPAGWLDRSEAFGAQQWWVVGIPVAVGLCAVVVSVWLRRARDTGSGVFVERQRHRSTRLGLGSAAAFAWRAHQGNALAWIAGVAVAGAAMGLLLPMIDLLLAQDDSYQQLLAYAGIDVDDLTRSFVGMIGMITGLAIGVYAAFRIGAVRREEESGCADLILVRPVPRWQWLAGHLTSLVVAVVLLSLTLAMSLWLAAQSGGATLALGDAVVSSVAILPALAVIIGLTVLAFGLMPRLAVAVGIGALIVSYLLELVGPVLNWPEWVLALSPFHHLAAVPVEPFDWLSAVVMVGIGALFAGAGVAALARRDITGA
;
A
#
# COMPACT_ATOMS: atom_id res chain seq x y z
N PRO A 1 -32.35 11.20 -20.33
CA PRO A 1 -32.00 9.85 -19.78
C PRO A 1 -30.48 9.77 -19.61
N VAL A 2 -29.99 9.35 -18.44
CA VAL A 2 -28.55 9.22 -18.19
C VAL A 2 -28.04 7.96 -18.88
N THR A 3 -27.14 8.11 -19.85
CA THR A 3 -26.56 6.98 -20.57
C THR A 3 -25.35 6.41 -19.84
N ALA A 4 -25.08 5.12 -20.06
CA ALA A 4 -23.89 4.42 -19.56
C ALA A 4 -22.56 5.15 -19.87
N VAL A 5 -22.47 5.78 -21.05
CA VAL A 5 -21.32 6.56 -21.49
C VAL A 5 -21.21 7.87 -20.70
N GLN A 6 -22.31 8.58 -20.47
CA GLN A 6 -22.31 9.79 -19.64
C GLN A 6 -21.83 9.51 -18.21
N VAL A 7 -22.30 8.42 -17.59
CA VAL A 7 -21.81 8.01 -16.26
C VAL A 7 -20.31 7.75 -16.28
N LEU A 8 -19.81 7.04 -17.29
CA LEU A 8 -18.37 6.75 -17.41
C LEU A 8 -17.55 8.03 -17.59
N LEU A 9 -18.00 8.98 -18.41
CA LEU A 9 -17.31 10.25 -18.62
C LEU A 9 -17.30 11.12 -17.36
N VAL A 10 -18.38 11.14 -16.58
CA VAL A 10 -18.42 11.82 -15.28
C VAL A 10 -17.45 11.17 -14.29
N GLN A 11 -17.39 9.84 -14.25
CA GLN A 11 -16.40 9.13 -13.42
C GLN A 11 -14.96 9.49 -13.82
N TRP A 12 -14.67 9.52 -15.12
CA TRP A 12 -13.38 9.97 -15.64
C TRP A 12 -13.08 11.41 -15.20
N ALA A 13 -14.03 12.34 -15.35
CA ALA A 13 -13.83 13.73 -14.95
C ALA A 13 -13.50 13.87 -13.45
N VAL A 14 -14.25 13.20 -12.58
CA VAL A 14 -14.00 13.22 -11.13
C VAL A 14 -12.63 12.63 -10.80
N LEU A 15 -12.26 11.51 -11.40
CA LEU A 15 -10.97 10.87 -11.11
C LEU A 15 -9.78 11.63 -11.70
N VAL A 16 -9.95 12.28 -12.86
CA VAL A 16 -8.93 13.19 -13.43
C VAL A 16 -8.71 14.38 -12.50
N LEU A 17 -9.77 15.00 -11.97
CA LEU A 17 -9.65 16.07 -10.99
C LEU A 17 -8.92 15.59 -9.72
N ALA A 18 -9.18 14.37 -9.26
CA ALA A 18 -8.45 13.78 -8.14
C ALA A 18 -6.96 13.58 -8.47
N CYS A 19 -6.61 13.10 -9.67
CA CYS A 19 -5.23 12.96 -10.12
C CYS A 19 -4.50 14.31 -10.17
N LEU A 20 -5.17 15.36 -10.68
CA LEU A 20 -4.66 16.72 -10.68
C LEU A 20 -4.48 17.26 -9.26
N GLY A 21 -5.42 16.96 -8.35
CA GLY A 21 -5.31 17.31 -6.93
C GLY A 21 -4.09 16.67 -6.26
N VAL A 22 -3.79 15.40 -6.55
CA VAL A 22 -2.58 14.71 -6.07
C VAL A 22 -1.33 15.42 -6.61
N GLY A 23 -1.26 15.67 -7.92
CA GLY A 23 -0.12 16.36 -8.52
C GLY A 23 0.10 17.77 -7.98
N ALA A 24 -0.98 18.54 -7.80
CA ALA A 24 -0.94 19.88 -7.22
C ALA A 24 -0.47 19.85 -5.76
N SER A 25 -0.91 18.86 -4.98
CA SER A 25 -0.50 18.69 -3.58
C SER A 25 1.00 18.39 -3.48
N VAL A 26 1.52 17.53 -4.36
CA VAL A 26 2.95 17.22 -4.44
C VAL A 26 3.77 18.44 -4.85
N ALA A 27 3.34 19.18 -5.89
CA ALA A 27 4.01 20.41 -6.32
C ALA A 27 4.05 21.45 -5.19
N LEU A 28 2.93 21.62 -4.47
CA LEU A 28 2.83 22.55 -3.35
C LEU A 28 3.75 22.13 -2.20
N ALA A 29 3.77 20.85 -1.83
CA ALA A 29 4.63 20.34 -0.77
C ALA A 29 6.11 20.59 -1.08
N LEU A 30 6.56 20.26 -2.29
CA LEU A 30 7.93 20.51 -2.73
C LEU A 30 8.27 22.01 -2.70
N ARG A 31 7.32 22.86 -3.11
CA ARG A 31 7.50 24.31 -3.08
C ARG A 31 7.64 24.85 -1.65
N ILE A 32 6.84 24.34 -0.71
CA ILE A 32 6.88 24.70 0.72
C ILE A 32 8.25 24.36 1.33
N VAL A 33 8.82 23.21 0.97
CA VAL A 33 10.15 22.77 1.42
C VAL A 33 11.30 23.51 0.71
N GLY A 34 10.98 24.49 -0.15
CA GLY A 34 11.98 25.39 -0.76
C GLY A 34 12.51 24.96 -2.14
N ALA A 35 11.94 23.91 -2.75
CA ALA A 35 12.36 23.46 -4.07
C ALA A 35 12.05 24.49 -5.19
N GLN A 36 12.77 24.38 -6.31
CA GLN A 36 12.59 25.24 -7.49
C GLN A 36 11.18 25.11 -8.06
N LEU A 37 10.48 26.25 -8.26
CA LEU A 37 9.09 26.28 -8.71
C LEU A 37 8.83 25.46 -9.99
N ALA A 38 9.64 25.67 -11.03
CA ALA A 38 9.46 24.99 -12.31
C ALA A 38 9.58 23.47 -12.16
N GLY A 39 10.55 23.00 -11.37
CA GLY A 39 10.72 21.58 -11.08
C GLY A 39 9.61 21.01 -10.21
N SER A 40 9.16 21.74 -9.19
CA SER A 40 8.01 21.31 -8.36
C SER A 40 6.74 21.16 -9.21
N LEU A 41 6.47 22.10 -10.12
CA LEU A 41 5.31 22.05 -11.03
C LEU A 41 5.43 20.88 -12.02
N LEU A 42 6.61 20.68 -12.63
CA LEU A 42 6.84 19.58 -13.55
C LEU A 42 6.68 18.22 -12.85
N TYR A 43 7.32 18.05 -11.69
CA TYR A 43 7.22 16.82 -10.91
C TYR A 43 5.78 16.53 -10.48
N GLY A 44 5.04 17.53 -10.01
CA GLY A 44 3.61 17.38 -9.68
C GLY A 44 2.76 17.03 -10.90
N THR A 45 3.03 17.64 -12.06
CA THR A 45 2.29 17.38 -13.30
C THR A 45 2.53 15.96 -13.81
N VAL A 46 3.78 15.49 -13.81
CA VAL A 46 4.11 14.11 -14.21
C VAL A 46 3.58 13.11 -13.19
N THR A 47 3.52 13.45 -11.91
CA THR A 47 2.85 12.65 -10.87
C THR A 47 1.34 12.52 -11.14
N ALA A 48 0.66 13.61 -11.51
CA ALA A 48 -0.74 13.54 -11.95
C ALA A 48 -0.89 12.64 -13.20
N GLY A 49 0.06 12.73 -14.14
CA GLY A 49 0.12 11.88 -15.32
C GLY A 49 0.33 10.39 -15.01
N PHE A 50 1.14 10.08 -14.01
CA PHE A 50 1.33 8.73 -13.47
C PHE A 50 -0.01 8.19 -12.93
N CYS A 51 -0.69 8.94 -12.07
CA CYS A 51 -2.00 8.57 -11.54
C CYS A 51 -3.04 8.39 -12.67
N LEU A 52 -3.07 9.30 -13.65
CA LEU A 52 -3.95 9.24 -14.81
C LEU A 52 -3.76 7.95 -15.61
N SER A 53 -2.52 7.49 -15.77
CA SER A 53 -2.19 6.29 -16.53
C SER A 53 -2.68 5.02 -15.84
N LEU A 54 -2.49 4.92 -14.52
CA LEU A 54 -3.00 3.79 -13.73
C LEU A 54 -4.52 3.79 -13.62
N MET A 55 -5.11 4.98 -13.52
CA MET A 55 -6.56 5.18 -13.57
C MET A 55 -7.10 4.75 -14.94
N GLY A 56 -6.44 5.09 -16.04
CA GLY A 56 -6.80 4.66 -17.39
C GLY A 56 -6.70 3.15 -17.59
N LEU A 57 -5.61 2.54 -17.13
CA LEU A 57 -5.45 1.08 -17.08
C LEU A 57 -6.62 0.43 -16.32
N SER A 58 -6.95 0.96 -15.13
CA SER A 58 -8.05 0.46 -14.30
C SER A 58 -9.42 0.64 -14.97
N ALA A 59 -9.63 1.75 -15.68
CA ALA A 59 -10.87 2.03 -16.40
C ALA A 59 -11.09 1.05 -17.56
N VAL A 60 -10.01 0.72 -18.30
CA VAL A 60 -10.02 -0.27 -19.38
C VAL A 60 -10.28 -1.67 -18.82
N THR A 61 -9.53 -2.12 -17.81
CA THR A 61 -9.73 -3.45 -17.22
C THR A 61 -11.13 -3.61 -16.60
N ALA A 62 -11.69 -2.54 -16.04
CA ALA A 62 -13.07 -2.54 -15.52
C ALA A 62 -14.15 -2.70 -16.60
N GLN A 63 -13.84 -2.46 -17.89
CA GLN A 63 -14.76 -2.80 -18.99
C GLN A 63 -14.61 -4.27 -19.42
N LEU A 64 -13.42 -4.84 -19.24
CA LEU A 64 -13.11 -6.20 -19.69
C LEU A 64 -13.69 -7.29 -18.78
N PHE A 65 -13.74 -7.04 -17.47
CA PHE A 65 -14.15 -8.04 -16.47
C PHE A 65 -15.39 -7.61 -15.69
N VAL A 66 -16.25 -8.58 -15.36
CA VAL A 66 -17.45 -8.37 -14.53
C VAL A 66 -17.06 -8.11 -13.07
N HIS A 67 -16.16 -8.93 -12.52
CA HIS A 67 -15.83 -8.90 -11.11
C HIS A 67 -14.72 -7.88 -10.82
N ARG A 68 -15.00 -6.95 -9.90
CA ARG A 68 -14.03 -5.95 -9.41
C ARG A 68 -12.69 -6.57 -9.00
N ARG A 69 -12.72 -7.74 -8.36
CA ARG A 69 -11.52 -8.45 -7.92
C ARG A 69 -10.61 -8.84 -9.08
N THR A 70 -11.18 -9.35 -10.17
CA THR A 70 -10.43 -9.77 -11.37
C THR A 70 -9.87 -8.55 -12.09
N ALA A 71 -10.67 -7.50 -12.29
CA ALA A 71 -10.22 -6.25 -12.91
C ALA A 71 -9.04 -5.61 -12.15
N LEU A 72 -9.14 -5.54 -10.81
CA LEU A 72 -8.06 -5.05 -9.95
C LEU A 72 -6.82 -5.93 -10.00
N GLY A 73 -6.98 -7.26 -9.99
CA GLY A 73 -5.86 -8.21 -10.07
C GLY A 73 -5.08 -8.07 -11.37
N VAL A 74 -5.78 -7.96 -12.51
CA VAL A 74 -5.15 -7.76 -13.83
C VAL A 74 -4.48 -6.40 -13.92
N ALA A 75 -5.14 -5.33 -13.50
CA ALA A 75 -4.53 -3.99 -13.48
C ALA A 75 -3.27 -3.96 -12.59
N GLY A 76 -3.33 -4.59 -11.41
CA GLY A 76 -2.18 -4.73 -10.50
C GLY A 76 -1.04 -5.54 -11.11
N ALA A 77 -1.32 -6.65 -11.80
CA ALA A 77 -0.31 -7.46 -12.47
C ALA A 77 0.38 -6.69 -13.61
N VAL A 78 -0.40 -5.97 -14.42
CA VAL A 78 0.15 -5.09 -15.47
C VAL A 78 1.01 -3.99 -14.84
N PHE A 79 0.56 -3.35 -13.76
CA PHE A 79 1.35 -2.36 -13.05
C PHE A 79 2.67 -2.94 -12.51
N GLY A 80 2.63 -4.12 -11.89
CA GLY A 80 3.84 -4.82 -11.43
C GLY A 80 4.83 -5.09 -12.57
N LEU A 81 4.33 -5.53 -13.73
CA LEU A 81 5.16 -5.71 -14.92
C LEU A 81 5.79 -4.38 -15.40
N LEU A 82 5.04 -3.28 -15.39
CA LEU A 82 5.55 -1.96 -15.76
C LEU A 82 6.65 -1.48 -14.80
N ILE A 83 6.59 -1.85 -13.52
CA ILE A 83 7.67 -1.57 -12.57
C ILE A 83 8.91 -2.43 -12.87
N ILE A 84 8.74 -3.72 -13.17
CA ILE A 84 9.87 -4.58 -13.57
C ILE A 84 10.55 -4.06 -14.83
N LEU A 85 9.77 -3.61 -15.83
CA LEU A 85 10.29 -2.99 -17.05
C LEU A 85 11.09 -1.71 -16.76
N ARG A 86 10.63 -0.89 -15.79
CA ARG A 86 11.39 0.28 -15.34
C ARG A 86 12.73 -0.13 -14.71
N ILE A 87 12.72 -1.10 -13.80
CA ILE A 87 13.94 -1.59 -13.15
C ILE A 87 14.93 -2.11 -14.19
N ALA A 88 14.46 -2.96 -15.12
CA ALA A 88 15.28 -3.47 -16.21
C ALA A 88 15.81 -2.35 -17.13
N GLY A 89 15.00 -1.33 -17.38
CA GLY A 89 15.38 -0.17 -18.18
C GLY A 89 16.42 0.74 -17.53
N ASN A 90 16.45 0.77 -16.20
CA ASN A 90 17.43 1.54 -15.43
C ASN A 90 18.71 0.73 -15.11
N SER A 91 18.78 -0.55 -15.51
CA SER A 91 19.92 -1.42 -15.19
C SER A 91 21.13 -1.22 -16.12
N ALA A 92 20.94 -0.65 -17.31
CA ALA A 92 22.00 -0.43 -18.28
C ALA A 92 21.61 0.66 -19.30
N ASP A 93 22.59 1.41 -19.80
CA ASP A 93 22.36 2.56 -20.69
C ASP A 93 21.68 2.18 -22.02
N ASP A 94 21.97 0.98 -22.55
CA ASP A 94 21.39 0.44 -23.78
C ASP A 94 19.90 0.06 -23.65
N ARG A 95 19.41 -0.09 -22.41
CA ARG A 95 18.03 -0.51 -22.10
C ARG A 95 17.14 0.61 -21.62
N THR A 96 17.66 1.83 -21.59
CA THR A 96 16.94 3.03 -21.13
C THR A 96 15.61 3.25 -21.85
N TRP A 97 15.44 2.76 -23.07
CA TRP A 97 14.16 2.82 -23.79
C TRP A 97 13.00 2.10 -23.06
N LEU A 98 13.28 1.06 -22.28
CA LEU A 98 12.26 0.30 -21.52
C LEU A 98 11.56 1.14 -20.45
N ALA A 99 12.27 2.11 -19.86
CA ALA A 99 11.68 3.00 -18.85
C ALA A 99 10.54 3.84 -19.43
N TRP A 100 10.55 4.14 -20.74
CA TRP A 100 9.46 4.88 -21.41
C TRP A 100 8.16 4.08 -21.55
N LEU A 101 8.20 2.76 -21.39
CA LEU A 101 6.99 1.93 -21.38
C LEU A 101 6.23 2.06 -20.05
N SER A 102 6.89 2.53 -19.00
CA SER A 102 6.35 2.58 -17.64
C SER A 102 5.96 4.01 -17.26
N PRO A 103 4.73 4.25 -16.77
CA PRO A 103 4.36 5.55 -16.20
C PRO A 103 5.30 6.00 -15.09
N ALA A 104 5.87 5.06 -14.33
CA ALA A 104 6.85 5.36 -13.29
C ALA A 104 8.19 5.81 -13.87
N GLY A 105 8.58 5.34 -15.05
CA GLY A 105 9.81 5.78 -15.70
C GLY A 105 9.73 7.21 -16.24
N TRP A 106 8.53 7.71 -16.55
CA TRP A 106 8.36 9.11 -16.97
C TRP A 106 8.65 10.10 -15.84
N LEU A 107 8.48 9.71 -14.57
CA LEU A 107 8.90 10.52 -13.43
C LEU A 107 10.41 10.78 -13.48
N ASP A 108 11.20 9.72 -13.69
CA ASP A 108 12.66 9.82 -13.83
C ASP A 108 13.04 10.66 -15.06
N ARG A 109 12.39 10.41 -16.21
CA ARG A 109 12.71 11.08 -17.49
C ARG A 109 12.28 12.53 -17.59
N SER A 110 11.36 12.96 -16.75
CA SER A 110 11.00 14.37 -16.68
C SER A 110 12.19 15.23 -16.23
N GLU A 111 13.16 14.64 -15.51
CA GLU A 111 14.29 15.33 -14.91
C GLU A 111 13.85 16.65 -14.27
N ALA A 112 12.83 16.55 -13.41
CA ALA A 112 12.11 17.73 -12.93
C ALA A 112 13.01 18.76 -12.24
N PHE A 113 14.11 18.32 -11.63
CA PHE A 113 15.12 19.21 -11.03
C PHE A 113 16.46 19.21 -11.77
N GLY A 114 16.50 18.60 -12.97
CA GLY A 114 17.63 18.59 -13.90
C GLY A 114 17.29 19.40 -15.15
N ALA A 115 17.26 18.75 -16.32
CA ALA A 115 16.99 19.43 -17.60
C ALA A 115 15.54 19.93 -17.77
N GLN A 116 14.60 19.59 -16.88
CA GLN A 116 13.20 20.01 -16.91
C GLN A 116 12.49 19.70 -18.24
N GLN A 117 12.42 18.41 -18.57
CA GLN A 117 11.87 17.95 -19.85
C GLN A 117 10.33 17.98 -19.87
N TRP A 118 9.75 19.17 -20.07
CA TRP A 118 8.29 19.39 -20.08
C TRP A 118 7.52 18.59 -21.14
N TRP A 119 8.17 18.25 -22.26
CA TRP A 119 7.53 17.48 -23.33
C TRP A 119 7.10 16.09 -22.86
N VAL A 120 7.73 15.53 -21.81
CA VAL A 120 7.38 14.24 -21.20
C VAL A 120 5.93 14.22 -20.70
N VAL A 121 5.37 15.37 -20.30
CA VAL A 121 3.97 15.51 -19.87
C VAL A 121 2.98 15.14 -20.99
N GLY A 122 3.38 15.28 -22.27
CA GLY A 122 2.54 14.90 -23.40
C GLY A 122 2.22 13.39 -23.42
N ILE A 123 3.12 12.55 -22.91
CA ILE A 123 2.98 11.09 -22.91
C ILE A 123 1.82 10.62 -22.01
N PRO A 124 1.77 10.93 -20.70
CA PRO A 124 0.65 10.52 -19.86
C PRO A 124 -0.68 11.12 -20.32
N VAL A 125 -0.69 12.33 -20.88
CA VAL A 125 -1.90 12.93 -21.46
C VAL A 125 -2.39 12.10 -22.64
N ALA A 126 -1.50 11.73 -23.58
CA ALA A 126 -1.86 10.89 -24.71
C ALA A 126 -2.36 9.51 -24.26
N VAL A 127 -1.68 8.87 -23.31
CA VAL A 127 -2.08 7.57 -22.75
C VAL A 127 -3.45 7.66 -22.05
N GLY A 128 -3.68 8.72 -21.28
CA GLY A 128 -4.96 8.99 -20.64
C GLY A 128 -6.09 9.15 -21.65
N LEU A 129 -5.89 9.97 -22.69
CA LEU A 129 -6.87 10.16 -23.77
C LEU A 129 -7.17 8.85 -24.51
N CYS A 130 -6.14 8.07 -24.85
CA CYS A 130 -6.31 6.75 -25.46
C CYS A 130 -7.13 5.82 -24.56
N ALA A 131 -6.84 5.79 -23.26
CA ALA A 131 -7.59 4.97 -22.29
C ALA A 131 -9.06 5.42 -22.15
N VAL A 132 -9.35 6.73 -22.23
CA VAL A 132 -10.74 7.24 -22.30
C VAL A 132 -11.43 6.67 -23.53
N VAL A 133 -10.83 6.82 -24.72
CA VAL A 133 -11.41 6.36 -25.99
C VAL A 133 -11.66 4.86 -25.96
N VAL A 134 -10.67 4.07 -25.55
CA VAL A 134 -10.78 2.61 -25.45
C VAL A 134 -11.86 2.21 -24.43
N SER A 135 -11.89 2.83 -23.25
CA SER A 135 -12.90 2.50 -22.24
C SER A 135 -14.33 2.85 -22.68
N VAL A 136 -14.52 3.96 -23.40
CA VAL A 136 -15.82 4.33 -23.98
C VAL A 136 -16.22 3.37 -25.09
N TRP A 137 -15.29 2.98 -25.96
CA TRP A 137 -15.53 2.01 -27.02
C TRP A 137 -15.95 0.65 -26.44
N LEU A 138 -15.19 0.12 -25.48
CA LEU A 138 -15.52 -1.13 -24.78
C LEU A 138 -16.86 -1.04 -24.04
N ARG A 139 -17.17 0.11 -23.43
CA ARG A 139 -18.45 0.32 -22.73
C ARG A 139 -19.64 0.31 -23.67
N ARG A 140 -19.49 0.76 -24.92
CA ARG A 140 -20.54 0.71 -25.95
C ARG A 140 -20.71 -0.69 -26.53
N ALA A 141 -19.65 -1.49 -26.54
CA ALA A 141 -19.66 -2.85 -27.07
C ALA A 141 -20.19 -3.91 -26.08
N ARG A 142 -20.29 -3.60 -24.78
CA ARG A 142 -20.73 -4.54 -23.73
C ARG A 142 -22.12 -4.20 -23.19
N ASP A 143 -22.85 -5.23 -22.78
CA ASP A 143 -24.10 -5.07 -22.07
C ASP A 143 -23.91 -4.59 -20.63
N THR A 144 -24.95 -3.97 -20.08
CA THR A 144 -24.91 -3.49 -18.69
C THR A 144 -24.91 -4.69 -17.74
N GLY A 145 -23.89 -4.77 -16.89
CA GLY A 145 -23.70 -5.88 -15.94
C GLY A 145 -22.83 -7.03 -16.47
N SER A 146 -22.43 -7.01 -17.74
CA SER A 146 -21.49 -7.98 -18.32
C SER A 146 -20.10 -7.37 -18.56
N GLY A 147 -19.06 -8.19 -18.64
CA GLY A 147 -17.73 -7.81 -19.12
C GLY A 147 -17.54 -8.29 -20.55
N VAL A 148 -16.54 -7.78 -21.25
CA VAL A 148 -16.17 -8.29 -22.58
C VAL A 148 -15.77 -9.77 -22.50
N PHE A 149 -15.08 -10.17 -21.43
CA PHE A 149 -14.78 -11.58 -21.17
C PHE A 149 -15.92 -12.24 -20.38
N VAL A 150 -16.49 -13.28 -20.98
CA VAL A 150 -17.48 -14.14 -20.32
C VAL A 150 -16.77 -15.08 -19.35
N GLU A 151 -17.01 -14.88 -18.06
CA GLU A 151 -16.43 -15.72 -17.03
C GLU A 151 -17.22 -17.03 -16.90
N ARG A 152 -16.63 -18.14 -17.35
CA ARG A 152 -17.22 -19.47 -17.17
C ARG A 152 -16.95 -19.93 -15.74
N GLN A 153 -17.97 -20.03 -14.90
CA GLN A 153 -17.85 -20.63 -13.57
C GLN A 153 -17.52 -22.13 -13.70
N ARG A 154 -16.22 -22.47 -13.68
CA ARG A 154 -15.74 -23.86 -13.83
C ARG A 154 -15.11 -24.43 -12.56
N HIS A 155 -15.20 -23.74 -11.42
CA HIS A 155 -14.62 -24.28 -10.19
C HIS A 155 -15.52 -25.35 -9.57
N ARG A 156 -14.98 -26.56 -9.39
CA ARG A 156 -15.58 -27.59 -8.53
C ARG A 156 -15.69 -27.03 -7.12
N SER A 157 -16.90 -27.04 -6.57
CA SER A 157 -17.14 -26.67 -5.18
C SER A 157 -16.33 -27.59 -4.25
N THR A 158 -15.47 -27.01 -3.40
CA THR A 158 -14.70 -27.75 -2.39
C THR A 158 -15.25 -27.49 -1.00
N ARG A 159 -15.38 -28.53 -0.18
CA ARG A 159 -15.78 -28.40 1.24
C ARG A 159 -14.66 -27.91 2.16
N LEU A 160 -13.42 -27.89 1.69
CA LEU A 160 -12.27 -27.39 2.43
C LEU A 160 -12.52 -25.94 2.90
N GLY A 161 -12.24 -25.67 4.18
CA GLY A 161 -12.44 -24.36 4.81
C GLY A 161 -13.89 -23.99 5.13
N LEU A 162 -14.85 -24.92 5.06
CA LEU A 162 -16.24 -24.70 5.52
C LEU A 162 -16.52 -25.22 6.94
N GLY A 163 -15.52 -25.80 7.61
CA GLY A 163 -15.68 -26.45 8.91
C GLY A 163 -15.79 -25.49 10.11
N SER A 164 -15.35 -24.24 9.96
CA SER A 164 -15.45 -23.21 10.99
C SER A 164 -15.48 -21.81 10.37
N ALA A 165 -15.97 -20.81 11.13
CA ALA A 165 -15.98 -19.42 10.70
C ALA A 165 -14.56 -18.89 10.41
N ALA A 166 -13.57 -19.27 11.22
CA ALA A 166 -12.17 -18.91 11.01
C ALA A 166 -11.57 -19.54 9.75
N ALA A 167 -11.85 -20.82 9.49
CA ALA A 167 -11.38 -21.49 8.28
C ALA A 167 -12.04 -20.90 7.02
N PHE A 168 -13.31 -20.50 7.13
CA PHE A 168 -14.02 -19.82 6.04
C PHE A 168 -13.43 -18.44 5.77
N ALA A 169 -13.20 -17.64 6.82
CA ALA A 169 -12.55 -16.35 6.75
C ALA A 169 -11.19 -16.45 6.05
N TRP A 170 -10.31 -17.37 6.50
CA TRP A 170 -9.02 -17.60 5.84
C TRP A 170 -9.18 -17.93 4.36
N ARG A 171 -10.06 -18.87 4.02
CA ARG A 171 -10.29 -19.32 2.64
C ARG A 171 -10.82 -18.20 1.73
N ALA A 172 -11.75 -17.37 2.22
CA ALA A 172 -12.32 -16.26 1.45
C ALA A 172 -11.23 -15.26 1.02
N HIS A 173 -10.22 -15.14 1.88
CA HIS A 173 -9.28 -14.04 1.89
C HIS A 173 -7.84 -14.42 1.52
N GLN A 174 -7.54 -15.72 1.41
CA GLN A 174 -6.21 -16.26 1.09
C GLN A 174 -5.66 -15.71 -0.23
N GLY A 175 -6.49 -15.61 -1.28
CA GLY A 175 -6.01 -15.13 -2.58
C GLY A 175 -5.57 -13.67 -2.55
N ASN A 176 -6.19 -12.85 -1.70
CA ASN A 176 -5.73 -11.49 -1.48
C ASN A 176 -4.43 -11.47 -0.65
N ALA A 177 -4.35 -12.30 0.41
CA ALA A 177 -3.13 -12.42 1.21
C ALA A 177 -1.92 -12.88 0.36
N LEU A 178 -2.10 -13.89 -0.49
CA LEU A 178 -1.06 -14.39 -1.41
C LEU A 178 -0.60 -13.32 -2.41
N ALA A 179 -1.52 -12.53 -2.95
CA ALA A 179 -1.17 -11.43 -3.85
C ALA A 179 -0.32 -10.37 -3.14
N TRP A 180 -0.66 -10.03 -1.90
CA TRP A 180 0.13 -9.11 -1.08
C TRP A 180 1.48 -9.70 -0.67
N ILE A 181 1.55 -10.99 -0.34
CA ILE A 181 2.80 -11.71 -0.06
C ILE A 181 3.71 -11.64 -1.29
N ALA A 182 3.20 -11.92 -2.49
CA ALA A 182 3.96 -11.81 -3.72
C ALA A 182 4.45 -10.36 -3.96
N GLY A 183 3.58 -9.36 -3.75
CA GLY A 183 3.96 -7.95 -3.89
C GLY A 183 5.05 -7.51 -2.91
N VAL A 184 4.93 -7.89 -1.64
CA VAL A 184 5.94 -7.62 -0.60
C VAL A 184 7.24 -8.38 -0.90
N ALA A 185 7.18 -9.62 -1.39
CA ALA A 185 8.37 -10.36 -1.79
C ALA A 185 9.13 -9.66 -2.93
N VAL A 186 8.40 -9.17 -3.95
CA VAL A 186 9.01 -8.41 -5.05
C VAL A 186 9.59 -7.09 -4.56
N ALA A 187 8.87 -6.37 -3.69
CA ALA A 187 9.36 -5.12 -3.11
C ALA A 187 10.62 -5.34 -2.26
N GLY A 188 10.60 -6.31 -1.34
CA GLY A 188 11.75 -6.66 -0.52
C GLY A 188 12.93 -7.12 -1.36
N ALA A 189 12.71 -7.94 -2.41
CA ALA A 189 13.77 -8.35 -3.32
C ALA A 189 14.38 -7.16 -4.09
N ALA A 190 13.54 -6.26 -4.61
CA ALA A 190 14.01 -5.06 -5.30
C ALA A 190 14.85 -4.18 -4.37
N MET A 191 14.40 -3.98 -3.13
CA MET A 191 15.15 -3.21 -2.13
C MET A 191 16.45 -3.90 -1.70
N GLY A 192 16.45 -5.22 -1.59
CA GLY A 192 17.64 -6.00 -1.23
C GLY A 192 18.73 -5.90 -2.29
N LEU A 193 18.36 -5.92 -3.57
CA LEU A 193 19.31 -5.71 -4.68
C LEU A 193 19.89 -4.30 -4.72
N LEU A 194 19.27 -3.32 -4.05
CA LEU A 194 19.78 -1.95 -3.98
C LEU A 194 20.83 -1.76 -2.87
N LEU A 195 20.89 -2.63 -1.86
CA LEU A 195 21.84 -2.48 -0.74
C LEU A 195 23.30 -2.27 -1.19
N PRO A 196 23.87 -3.07 -2.13
CA PRO A 196 25.25 -2.86 -2.59
C PRO A 196 25.48 -1.51 -3.27
N MET A 197 24.42 -0.87 -3.80
CA MET A 197 24.52 0.41 -4.50
C MET A 197 24.66 1.60 -3.55
N ILE A 198 24.29 1.44 -2.28
CA ILE A 198 24.28 2.56 -1.33
C ILE A 198 25.70 2.92 -0.92
N ASP A 199 26.56 1.92 -0.70
CA ASP A 199 27.99 2.14 -0.43
C ASP A 199 28.69 2.83 -1.61
N LEU A 200 28.28 2.51 -2.84
CA LEU A 200 28.78 3.15 -4.07
C LEU A 200 28.31 4.61 -4.21
N LEU A 201 27.07 4.93 -3.82
CA LEU A 201 26.54 6.30 -3.89
C LEU A 201 27.27 7.24 -2.93
N LEU A 202 27.60 6.78 -1.73
CA LEU A 202 28.33 7.56 -0.73
C LEU A 202 29.76 7.89 -1.14
N ALA A 203 30.41 7.00 -1.89
CA ALA A 203 31.78 7.20 -2.35
C ALA A 203 31.91 8.36 -3.36
N GLN A 204 30.80 8.89 -3.89
CA GLN A 204 30.83 9.84 -5.01
C GLN A 204 30.51 11.29 -4.66
N ASP A 205 29.70 11.60 -3.64
CA ASP A 205 29.29 12.99 -3.36
C ASP A 205 28.85 13.23 -1.90
N ASP A 206 29.43 14.25 -1.26
CA ASP A 206 29.12 14.68 0.11
C ASP A 206 27.67 15.21 0.26
N SER A 207 27.05 15.66 -0.85
CA SER A 207 25.65 16.09 -0.83
C SER A 207 24.67 14.94 -0.57
N TYR A 208 25.01 13.71 -0.95
CA TYR A 208 24.22 12.52 -0.62
C TYR A 208 24.28 12.20 0.88
N GLN A 209 25.42 12.42 1.54
CA GLN A 209 25.55 12.22 2.98
C GLN A 209 24.63 13.17 3.76
N GLN A 210 24.54 14.44 3.33
CA GLN A 210 23.63 15.40 3.96
C GLN A 210 22.16 15.00 3.79
N LEU A 211 21.76 14.52 2.61
CA LEU A 211 20.40 14.02 2.36
C LEU A 211 20.06 12.79 3.21
N LEU A 212 21.00 11.87 3.39
CA LEU A 212 20.83 10.67 4.22
C LEU A 212 20.73 11.03 5.70
N ALA A 213 21.54 11.99 6.18
CA ALA A 213 21.44 12.52 7.53
C ALA A 213 20.07 13.17 7.80
N TYR A 214 19.51 13.92 6.83
CA TYR A 214 18.15 14.45 6.93
C TYR A 214 17.07 13.36 6.96
N ALA A 215 17.32 12.20 6.38
CA ALA A 215 16.43 11.04 6.42
C ALA A 215 16.56 10.23 7.73
N GLY A 216 17.38 10.69 8.70
CA GLY A 216 17.64 9.98 9.95
C GLY A 216 18.48 8.71 9.78
N ILE A 217 19.22 8.60 8.67
CA ILE A 217 20.09 7.47 8.38
C ILE A 217 21.46 7.75 9.02
N ASP A 218 21.88 6.88 9.92
CA ASP A 218 23.22 6.93 10.48
C ASP A 218 24.25 6.57 9.39
N VAL A 219 25.18 7.47 9.16
CA VAL A 219 26.20 7.37 8.11
C VAL A 219 27.24 6.31 8.47
N ASP A 220 27.44 6.05 9.77
CA ASP A 220 28.38 5.06 10.27
C ASP A 220 27.88 3.62 10.09
N ASP A 221 26.55 3.43 9.96
CA ASP A 221 25.93 2.11 9.74
C ASP A 221 24.77 2.15 8.74
N LEU A 222 25.14 2.51 7.52
CA LEU A 222 24.20 2.80 6.44
C LEU A 222 23.32 1.61 6.06
N THR A 223 23.88 0.40 6.04
CA THR A 223 23.14 -0.81 5.67
C THR A 223 22.02 -1.07 6.67
N ARG A 224 22.31 -1.02 7.99
CA ARG A 224 21.29 -1.24 9.01
C ARG A 224 20.26 -0.11 9.01
N SER A 225 20.69 1.14 8.91
CA SER A 225 19.79 2.29 8.82
C SER A 225 18.83 2.20 7.62
N PHE A 226 19.35 1.86 6.43
CA PHE A 226 18.53 1.69 5.23
C PHE A 226 17.52 0.54 5.36
N VAL A 227 17.95 -0.58 5.94
CA VAL A 227 17.08 -1.73 6.22
C VAL A 227 15.98 -1.37 7.23
N GLY A 228 16.30 -0.59 8.26
CA GLY A 228 15.32 -0.05 9.20
C GLY A 228 14.27 0.83 8.52
N MET A 229 14.71 1.75 7.65
CA MET A 229 13.83 2.61 6.84
C MET A 229 12.91 1.79 5.92
N ILE A 230 13.43 0.76 5.23
CA ILE A 230 12.62 -0.14 4.41
C ILE A 230 11.56 -0.86 5.25
N GLY A 231 11.95 -1.33 6.44
CA GLY A 231 11.04 -1.94 7.41
C GLY A 231 9.89 -1.01 7.77
N MET A 232 10.18 0.25 8.07
CA MET A 232 9.19 1.27 8.39
C MET A 232 8.24 1.57 7.21
N ILE A 233 8.78 1.85 6.02
CA ILE A 233 7.99 2.18 4.82
C ILE A 233 7.11 1.00 4.40
N THR A 234 7.66 -0.21 4.39
CA THR A 234 6.87 -1.41 4.05
C THR A 234 5.86 -1.72 5.13
N GLY A 235 6.21 -1.45 6.38
CA GLY A 235 5.31 -1.46 7.52
C GLY A 235 4.04 -0.65 7.31
N LEU A 236 4.16 0.56 6.73
CA LEU A 236 3.02 1.39 6.34
C LEU A 236 2.12 0.66 5.32
N ALA A 237 2.71 0.03 4.30
CA ALA A 237 1.96 -0.75 3.31
C ALA A 237 1.21 -1.95 3.94
N ILE A 238 1.84 -2.64 4.90
CA ILE A 238 1.22 -3.72 5.66
C ILE A 238 0.08 -3.18 6.57
N GLY A 239 0.24 -1.99 7.15
CA GLY A 239 -0.82 -1.30 7.88
C GLY A 239 -2.04 -0.97 7.01
N VAL A 240 -1.80 -0.49 5.79
CA VAL A 240 -2.86 -0.25 4.78
C VAL A 240 -3.58 -1.55 4.43
N TYR A 241 -2.83 -2.64 4.20
CA TYR A 241 -3.41 -3.97 4.02
C TYR A 241 -4.33 -4.31 5.19
N ALA A 242 -3.86 -4.17 6.43
CA ALA A 242 -4.62 -4.52 7.62
C ALA A 242 -5.93 -3.71 7.76
N ALA A 243 -5.89 -2.41 7.51
CA ALA A 243 -7.09 -1.55 7.53
C ALA A 243 -8.12 -1.97 6.46
N PHE A 244 -7.67 -2.24 5.23
CA PHE A 244 -8.56 -2.71 4.16
C PHE A 244 -9.12 -4.11 4.41
N ARG A 245 -8.39 -4.97 5.14
CA ARG A 245 -8.87 -6.29 5.53
C ARG A 245 -10.05 -6.20 6.49
N ILE A 246 -10.01 -5.30 7.45
CA ILE A 246 -11.16 -5.03 8.33
C ILE A 246 -12.31 -4.41 7.52
N GLY A 247 -12.01 -3.54 6.54
CA GLY A 247 -13.01 -3.07 5.57
C GLY A 247 -13.64 -4.18 4.73
N ALA A 248 -12.95 -5.30 4.51
CA ALA A 248 -13.53 -6.46 3.84
C ALA A 248 -14.53 -7.21 4.74
N VAL A 249 -14.26 -7.28 6.05
CA VAL A 249 -15.21 -7.82 7.05
C VAL A 249 -16.50 -7.01 7.06
N ARG A 250 -16.39 -5.68 7.02
CA ARG A 250 -17.56 -4.80 6.87
C ARG A 250 -18.35 -5.09 5.58
N ARG A 251 -17.68 -5.35 4.46
CA ARG A 251 -18.39 -5.68 3.21
C ARG A 251 -19.12 -7.02 3.30
N GLU A 252 -18.62 -7.97 4.09
CA GLU A 252 -19.35 -9.21 4.39
C GLU A 252 -20.60 -8.93 5.23
N GLU A 253 -20.54 -7.97 6.15
CA GLU A 253 -21.69 -7.47 6.91
C GLU A 253 -22.71 -6.80 5.98
N GLU A 254 -22.29 -5.82 5.18
CA GLU A 254 -23.17 -5.03 4.30
C GLU A 254 -23.83 -5.84 3.17
N SER A 255 -23.22 -6.96 2.77
CA SER A 255 -23.74 -7.80 1.69
C SER A 255 -24.69 -8.91 2.17
N GLY A 256 -24.96 -9.01 3.48
CA GLY A 256 -25.76 -10.09 4.07
C GLY A 256 -25.05 -11.45 4.09
N CYS A 257 -23.79 -11.53 3.64
CA CYS A 257 -23.00 -12.77 3.74
C CYS A 257 -22.75 -13.17 5.20
N ALA A 258 -22.61 -12.20 6.09
CA ALA A 258 -22.47 -12.45 7.52
C ALA A 258 -23.72 -13.15 8.10
N ASP A 259 -24.93 -12.82 7.63
CA ASP A 259 -26.18 -13.38 8.13
C ASP A 259 -26.26 -14.89 7.86
N LEU A 260 -25.75 -15.35 6.71
CA LEU A 260 -25.68 -16.78 6.37
C LEU A 260 -24.83 -17.61 7.35
N ILE A 261 -23.84 -16.97 7.98
CA ILE A 261 -22.97 -17.60 8.98
C ILE A 261 -23.62 -17.51 10.36
N LEU A 262 -24.21 -16.37 10.69
CA LEU A 262 -24.71 -16.04 12.02
C LEU A 262 -26.12 -16.60 12.33
N VAL A 263 -26.81 -17.15 11.32
CA VAL A 263 -27.98 -18.03 11.54
C VAL A 263 -27.58 -19.35 12.23
N ARG A 264 -26.32 -19.78 12.09
CA ARG A 264 -25.77 -20.91 12.87
C ARG A 264 -25.46 -20.46 14.29
N PRO A 265 -25.31 -21.38 15.27
CA PRO A 265 -24.95 -21.04 16.66
C PRO A 265 -23.48 -20.59 16.78
N VAL A 266 -23.10 -19.55 16.04
CA VAL A 266 -21.79 -18.91 16.05
C VAL A 266 -21.98 -17.49 16.56
N PRO A 267 -21.47 -17.14 17.76
CA PRO A 267 -21.60 -15.79 18.28
C PRO A 267 -20.77 -14.80 17.45
N ARG A 268 -21.23 -13.54 17.39
CA ARG A 268 -20.61 -12.46 16.60
C ARG A 268 -19.12 -12.27 16.89
N TRP A 269 -18.72 -12.45 18.15
CA TRP A 269 -17.32 -12.35 18.56
C TRP A 269 -16.44 -13.46 17.99
N GLN A 270 -16.95 -14.69 17.85
CA GLN A 270 -16.20 -15.81 17.24
C GLN A 270 -16.01 -15.59 15.74
N TRP A 271 -17.03 -15.05 15.06
CA TRP A 271 -16.93 -14.67 13.66
C TRP A 271 -15.84 -13.61 13.44
N LEU A 272 -15.86 -12.51 14.22
CA LEU A 272 -14.84 -11.48 14.11
C LEU A 272 -13.46 -12.00 14.54
N ALA A 273 -13.36 -12.80 15.60
CA ALA A 273 -12.08 -13.40 16.04
C ALA A 273 -11.46 -14.30 14.95
N GLY A 274 -12.27 -15.02 14.18
CA GLY A 274 -11.81 -15.78 13.01
C GLY A 274 -11.18 -14.89 11.94
N HIS A 275 -11.76 -13.72 11.69
CA HIS A 275 -11.17 -12.72 10.79
C HIS A 275 -9.89 -12.11 11.37
N LEU A 276 -9.87 -11.74 12.65
CA LEU A 276 -8.70 -11.14 13.30
C LEU A 276 -7.51 -12.08 13.37
N THR A 277 -7.74 -13.35 13.71
CA THR A 277 -6.67 -14.38 13.68
C THR A 277 -6.10 -14.54 12.27
N SER A 278 -6.96 -14.60 11.24
CA SER A 278 -6.52 -14.65 9.84
C SER A 278 -5.71 -13.40 9.42
N LEU A 279 -6.07 -12.23 9.96
CA LEU A 279 -5.40 -10.97 9.70
C LEU A 279 -4.02 -10.94 10.35
N VAL A 280 -3.91 -11.28 11.64
CA VAL A 280 -2.65 -11.32 12.38
C VAL A 280 -1.67 -12.28 11.71
N VAL A 281 -2.13 -13.48 11.35
CA VAL A 281 -1.31 -14.45 10.61
C VAL A 281 -0.82 -13.86 9.29
N ALA A 282 -1.69 -13.21 8.52
CA ALA A 282 -1.30 -12.60 7.26
C ALA A 282 -0.28 -11.45 7.44
N VAL A 283 -0.47 -10.60 8.46
CA VAL A 283 0.46 -9.49 8.77
C VAL A 283 1.84 -10.03 9.15
N VAL A 284 1.90 -11.06 10.00
CA VAL A 284 3.17 -11.72 10.36
C VAL A 284 3.83 -12.35 9.12
N LEU A 285 3.06 -13.05 8.28
CA LEU A 285 3.59 -13.62 7.04
C LEU A 285 4.12 -12.55 6.09
N LEU A 286 3.47 -11.40 5.98
CA LEU A 286 3.95 -10.28 5.16
C LEU A 286 5.29 -9.73 5.69
N SER A 287 5.41 -9.50 7.00
CA SER A 287 6.66 -9.07 7.63
C SER A 287 7.79 -10.08 7.44
N LEU A 288 7.52 -11.38 7.63
CA LEU A 288 8.54 -12.42 7.41
C LEU A 288 8.91 -12.55 5.93
N THR A 289 7.95 -12.36 5.03
CA THR A 289 8.22 -12.34 3.58
C THR A 289 9.13 -11.18 3.21
N LEU A 290 8.89 -10.00 3.77
CA LEU A 290 9.78 -8.85 3.60
C LEU A 290 11.21 -9.19 4.05
N ALA A 291 11.37 -9.66 5.29
CA ALA A 291 12.67 -10.04 5.84
C ALA A 291 13.42 -11.03 4.94
N MET A 292 12.76 -12.11 4.55
CA MET A 292 13.37 -13.17 3.74
C MET A 292 13.70 -12.71 2.33
N SER A 293 12.80 -11.98 1.67
CA SER A 293 13.05 -11.50 0.30
C SER A 293 14.13 -10.43 0.25
N LEU A 294 14.15 -9.51 1.22
CA LEU A 294 15.19 -8.51 1.40
C LEU A 294 16.55 -9.18 1.62
N TRP A 295 16.63 -10.10 2.58
CA TRP A 295 17.87 -10.80 2.91
C TRP A 295 18.38 -11.64 1.74
N LEU A 296 17.55 -12.48 1.12
CA LEU A 296 17.96 -13.31 -0.02
C LEU A 296 18.47 -12.46 -1.19
N ALA A 297 17.78 -11.36 -1.49
CA ALA A 297 18.18 -10.47 -2.56
C ALA A 297 19.48 -9.71 -2.24
N ALA A 298 19.64 -9.21 -1.01
CA ALA A 298 20.87 -8.58 -0.55
C ALA A 298 22.07 -9.52 -0.67
N GLN A 299 21.93 -10.77 -0.20
CA GLN A 299 22.96 -11.80 -0.34
C GLN A 299 23.29 -12.10 -1.81
N SER A 300 22.27 -12.17 -2.68
CA SER A 300 22.48 -12.40 -4.11
C SER A 300 23.17 -11.24 -4.83
N GLY A 301 22.96 -10.00 -4.33
CA GLY A 301 23.61 -8.79 -4.82
C GLY A 301 25.01 -8.57 -4.24
N GLY A 302 25.48 -9.43 -3.33
CA GLY A 302 26.80 -9.31 -2.70
C GLY A 302 26.86 -8.37 -1.49
N ALA A 303 25.73 -7.90 -0.97
CA ALA A 303 25.70 -7.11 0.26
C ALA A 303 25.88 -8.01 1.50
N THR A 304 26.50 -7.46 2.54
CA THR A 304 26.64 -8.11 3.85
C THR A 304 25.47 -7.72 4.76
N LEU A 305 24.33 -8.41 4.63
CA LEU A 305 23.17 -8.23 5.52
C LEU A 305 22.96 -9.48 6.38
N ALA A 306 23.00 -9.33 7.70
CA ALA A 306 22.65 -10.43 8.59
C ALA A 306 21.15 -10.76 8.51
N LEU A 307 20.81 -12.05 8.53
CA LEU A 307 19.41 -12.50 8.56
C LEU A 307 18.67 -11.94 9.80
N GLY A 308 19.37 -11.85 10.94
CA GLY A 308 18.85 -11.25 12.16
C GLY A 308 18.36 -9.82 11.92
N ASP A 309 19.18 -8.97 11.33
CA ASP A 309 18.86 -7.56 11.07
C ASP A 309 17.66 -7.41 10.13
N ALA A 310 17.59 -8.24 9.08
CA ALA A 310 16.45 -8.27 8.17
C ALA A 310 15.14 -8.69 8.86
N VAL A 311 15.21 -9.66 9.78
CA VAL A 311 14.05 -10.14 10.54
C VAL A 311 13.61 -9.11 11.58
N VAL A 312 14.52 -8.59 12.40
CA VAL A 312 14.15 -7.65 13.47
C VAL A 312 13.63 -6.35 12.87
N SER A 313 14.23 -5.80 11.80
CA SER A 313 13.70 -4.61 11.11
C SER A 313 12.28 -4.81 10.56
N SER A 314 11.97 -6.00 10.03
CA SER A 314 10.64 -6.29 9.46
C SER A 314 9.57 -6.59 10.52
N VAL A 315 9.98 -7.12 11.68
CA VAL A 315 9.10 -7.48 12.79
C VAL A 315 8.92 -6.31 13.77
N ALA A 316 9.86 -5.37 13.84
CA ALA A 316 9.83 -4.25 14.76
C ALA A 316 8.62 -3.33 14.56
N ILE A 317 8.02 -3.32 13.36
CA ILE A 317 6.81 -2.56 13.07
C ILE A 317 5.52 -3.18 13.64
N LEU A 318 5.52 -4.48 13.95
CA LEU A 318 4.30 -5.21 14.34
C LEU A 318 3.57 -4.62 15.55
N PRO A 319 4.25 -4.13 16.62
CA PRO A 319 3.57 -3.46 17.73
C PRO A 319 2.82 -2.19 17.31
N ALA A 320 3.40 -1.37 16.44
CA ALA A 320 2.72 -0.18 15.90
C ALA A 320 1.47 -0.58 15.10
N LEU A 321 1.59 -1.63 14.27
CA LEU A 321 0.45 -2.16 13.54
C LEU A 321 -0.62 -2.74 14.47
N ALA A 322 -0.26 -3.31 15.61
CA ALA A 322 -1.23 -3.81 16.59
C ALA A 322 -2.14 -2.69 17.12
N VAL A 323 -1.59 -1.49 17.39
CA VAL A 323 -2.36 -0.31 17.80
C VAL A 323 -3.32 0.11 16.69
N ILE A 324 -2.83 0.24 15.45
CA ILE A 324 -3.63 0.64 14.29
C ILE A 324 -4.75 -0.38 13.99
N ILE A 325 -4.42 -1.68 14.04
CA ILE A 325 -5.40 -2.77 13.88
C ILE A 325 -6.45 -2.68 14.97
N GLY A 326 -6.03 -2.57 16.24
CA GLY A 326 -6.94 -2.44 17.38
C GLY A 326 -7.89 -1.26 17.24
N LEU A 327 -7.36 -0.08 16.87
CA LEU A 327 -8.15 1.12 16.65
C LEU A 327 -9.13 0.95 15.48
N THR A 328 -8.71 0.30 14.39
CA THR A 328 -9.58 0.00 13.25
C THR A 328 -10.70 -0.96 13.64
N VAL A 329 -10.43 -1.95 14.49
CA VAL A 329 -11.43 -2.88 15.04
C VAL A 329 -12.39 -2.16 15.99
N LEU A 330 -11.89 -1.25 16.83
CA LEU A 330 -12.72 -0.41 17.68
C LEU A 330 -13.69 0.44 16.84
N ALA A 331 -13.16 1.13 15.83
CA ALA A 331 -13.95 1.90 14.90
C ALA A 331 -14.95 1.02 14.14
N PHE A 332 -14.58 -0.20 13.75
CA PHE A 332 -15.51 -1.15 13.15
C PHE A 332 -16.64 -1.57 14.10
N GLY A 333 -16.34 -1.83 15.37
CA GLY A 333 -17.33 -2.19 16.39
C GLY A 333 -18.31 -1.07 16.71
N LEU A 334 -17.84 0.18 16.76
CA LEU A 334 -18.66 1.35 17.10
C LEU A 334 -19.37 1.94 15.86
N MET A 335 -18.62 2.16 14.78
CA MET A 335 -19.06 2.89 13.58
C MET A 335 -18.46 2.24 12.31
N PRO A 336 -19.04 1.13 11.81
CA PRO A 336 -18.51 0.37 10.66
C PRO A 336 -18.14 1.25 9.47
N ARG A 337 -18.97 2.27 9.22
CA ARG A 337 -18.82 3.20 8.10
C ARG A 337 -17.48 3.90 8.07
N LEU A 338 -16.89 4.16 9.24
CA LEU A 338 -15.65 4.89 9.41
C LEU A 338 -14.44 3.99 9.66
N ALA A 339 -14.60 2.67 9.80
CA ALA A 339 -13.50 1.77 10.18
C ALA A 339 -12.22 1.97 9.34
N VAL A 340 -12.35 1.89 8.01
CA VAL A 340 -11.22 2.07 7.09
C VAL A 340 -10.67 3.49 7.13
N ALA A 341 -11.54 4.50 7.24
CA ALA A 341 -11.13 5.90 7.30
C ALA A 341 -10.33 6.21 8.57
N VAL A 342 -10.78 5.70 9.72
CA VAL A 342 -10.08 5.82 11.01
C VAL A 342 -8.76 5.06 10.97
N GLY A 343 -8.74 3.81 10.47
CA GLY A 343 -7.52 3.01 10.39
C GLY A 343 -6.45 3.64 9.50
N ILE A 344 -6.81 4.01 8.27
CA ILE A 344 -5.89 4.66 7.32
C ILE A 344 -5.51 6.07 7.81
N GLY A 345 -6.47 6.82 8.33
CA GLY A 345 -6.22 8.17 8.86
C GLY A 345 -5.23 8.13 10.03
N ALA A 346 -5.44 7.24 11.01
CA ALA A 346 -4.52 7.07 12.12
C ALA A 346 -3.13 6.63 11.66
N LEU A 347 -3.06 5.69 10.70
CA LEU A 347 -1.80 5.25 10.12
C LEU A 347 -1.02 6.39 9.46
N ILE A 348 -1.67 7.16 8.59
CA ILE A 348 -1.07 8.30 7.89
C ILE A 348 -0.67 9.40 8.86
N VAL A 349 -1.56 9.79 9.79
CA VAL A 349 -1.26 10.83 10.77
C VAL A 349 -0.07 10.42 11.64
N SER A 350 -0.04 9.18 12.12
CA SER A 350 1.08 8.70 12.95
C SER A 350 2.40 8.74 12.19
N TYR A 351 2.41 8.29 10.94
CA TYR A 351 3.61 8.36 10.09
C TYR A 351 4.04 9.81 9.81
N LEU A 352 3.10 10.71 9.53
CA LEU A 352 3.39 12.12 9.29
C LEU A 352 3.90 12.85 10.54
N LEU A 353 3.37 12.52 11.73
CA LEU A 353 3.89 13.04 12.99
C LEU A 353 5.37 12.68 13.14
N GLU A 354 5.73 11.44 12.81
CA GLU A 354 7.12 10.95 12.91
C GLU A 354 8.03 11.58 11.85
N LEU A 355 7.57 11.67 10.61
CA LEU A 355 8.36 12.18 9.50
C LEU A 355 8.55 13.70 9.54
N VAL A 356 7.50 14.44 9.89
CA VAL A 356 7.45 15.91 9.77
C VAL A 356 7.64 16.60 11.12
N GLY A 357 7.19 15.96 12.21
CA GLY A 357 7.22 16.56 13.53
C GLY A 357 8.61 16.98 14.01
N PRO A 358 9.66 16.14 13.88
CA PRO A 358 11.03 16.53 14.19
C PRO A 358 11.53 17.71 13.35
N VAL A 359 11.21 17.72 12.05
CA VAL A 359 11.60 18.81 11.12
C VAL A 359 10.97 20.14 11.51
N LEU A 360 9.73 20.11 12.01
CA LEU A 360 9.02 21.30 12.49
C LEU A 360 9.27 21.62 13.97
N ASN A 361 10.16 20.87 14.64
CA ASN A 361 10.44 20.97 16.08
C ASN A 361 9.15 20.93 16.94
N TRP A 362 8.25 20.00 16.63
CA TRP A 362 7.01 19.85 17.40
C TRP A 362 7.26 19.38 18.83
N PRO A 363 6.37 19.72 19.78
CA PRO A 363 6.50 19.28 21.16
C PRO A 363 6.47 17.76 21.28
N GLU A 364 7.30 17.22 22.18
CA GLU A 364 7.45 15.78 22.42
C GLU A 364 6.12 15.05 22.66
N TRP A 365 5.19 15.66 23.40
CA TRP A 365 3.89 15.06 23.67
C TRP A 365 3.04 14.84 22.40
N VAL A 366 3.27 15.62 21.35
CA VAL A 366 2.61 15.46 20.04
C VAL A 366 3.21 14.27 19.29
N LEU A 367 4.54 14.12 19.32
CA LEU A 367 5.25 13.01 18.68
C LEU A 367 4.90 11.69 19.37
N ALA A 368 4.84 11.69 20.70
CA ALA A 368 4.45 10.54 21.53
C ALA A 368 3.03 10.02 21.27
N LEU A 369 2.16 10.76 20.55
CA LEU A 369 0.87 10.23 20.09
C LEU A 369 1.03 9.21 18.94
N SER A 370 2.12 9.27 18.19
CA SER A 370 2.39 8.34 17.10
C SER A 370 2.89 7.01 17.66
N PRO A 371 2.26 5.87 17.32
CA PRO A 371 2.82 4.56 17.62
C PRO A 371 4.19 4.32 16.98
N PHE A 372 4.52 5.02 15.88
CA PHE A 372 5.82 4.88 15.23
C PHE A 372 6.95 5.56 16.01
N HIS A 373 6.64 6.58 16.82
CA HIS A 373 7.62 7.30 17.63
C HIS A 373 8.21 6.47 18.77
N HIS A 374 7.48 5.44 19.21
CA HIS A 374 7.92 4.51 20.26
C HIS A 374 8.72 3.32 19.71
N LEU A 375 9.01 3.30 18.42
CA LEU A 375 9.83 2.26 17.81
C LEU A 375 11.31 2.68 17.90
N ALA A 376 12.13 1.83 18.52
CA ALA A 376 13.58 1.97 18.44
C ALA A 376 14.07 1.87 16.97
N ALA A 377 15.18 2.52 16.65
CA ALA A 377 15.77 2.55 15.31
C ALA A 377 16.45 1.21 14.96
N VAL A 378 15.70 0.12 14.93
CA VAL A 378 16.19 -1.23 14.64
C VAL A 378 16.55 -1.37 13.15
N PRO A 379 17.67 -2.03 12.79
CA PRO A 379 18.58 -2.81 13.64
C PRO A 379 19.83 -2.03 14.11
N VAL A 380 19.83 -0.70 13.99
CA VAL A 380 20.90 0.15 14.52
C VAL A 380 20.87 0.13 16.04
N GLU A 381 19.67 0.30 16.62
CA GLU A 381 19.41 0.20 18.04
C GLU A 381 18.84 -1.17 18.45
N PRO A 382 19.02 -1.60 19.70
CA PRO A 382 18.37 -2.80 20.22
C PRO A 382 16.85 -2.65 20.24
N PHE A 383 16.15 -3.75 20.00
CA PHE A 383 14.69 -3.77 20.04
C PHE A 383 14.14 -3.45 21.43
N ASP A 384 13.28 -2.43 21.54
CA ASP A 384 12.63 -2.06 22.79
C ASP A 384 11.40 -2.93 23.07
N TRP A 385 11.60 -3.94 23.91
CA TRP A 385 10.56 -4.85 24.35
C TRP A 385 9.46 -4.18 25.17
N LEU A 386 9.78 -3.14 25.95
CA LEU A 386 8.80 -2.49 26.81
C LEU A 386 7.76 -1.76 25.96
N SER A 387 8.23 -0.91 25.05
CA SER A 387 7.36 -0.20 24.10
C SER A 387 6.54 -1.18 23.28
N ALA A 388 7.16 -2.25 22.78
CA ALA A 388 6.45 -3.29 22.03
C ALA A 388 5.29 -3.93 22.82
N VAL A 389 5.52 -4.34 24.08
CA VAL A 389 4.49 -4.96 24.93
C VAL A 389 3.37 -3.97 25.25
N VAL A 390 3.70 -2.72 25.57
CA VAL A 390 2.71 -1.66 25.85
C VAL A 390 1.82 -1.42 24.64
N MET A 391 2.40 -1.29 23.45
CA MET A 391 1.65 -1.05 22.21
C MET A 391 0.76 -2.23 21.81
N VAL A 392 1.26 -3.46 21.94
CA VAL A 392 0.43 -4.67 21.74
C VAL A 392 -0.71 -4.71 22.76
N GLY A 393 -0.47 -4.33 24.01
CA GLY A 393 -1.49 -4.19 25.04
C GLY A 393 -2.58 -3.17 24.67
N ILE A 394 -2.19 -1.98 24.23
CA ILE A 394 -3.12 -0.93 23.75
C ILE A 394 -3.94 -1.44 22.56
N GLY A 395 -3.28 -2.06 21.58
CA GLY A 395 -3.95 -2.67 20.42
C GLY A 395 -4.97 -3.74 20.82
N ALA A 396 -4.61 -4.61 21.77
CA ALA A 396 -5.50 -5.64 22.30
C ALA A 396 -6.70 -5.05 23.06
N LEU A 397 -6.49 -3.97 23.82
CA LEU A 397 -7.58 -3.25 24.51
C LEU A 397 -8.57 -2.64 23.51
N PHE A 398 -8.07 -1.96 22.47
CA PHE A 398 -8.94 -1.41 21.42
C PHE A 398 -9.67 -2.51 20.65
N ALA A 399 -8.98 -3.59 20.29
CA ALA A 399 -9.62 -4.73 19.62
C ALA A 399 -10.70 -5.38 20.51
N GLY A 400 -10.42 -5.59 21.80
CA GLY A 400 -11.37 -6.14 22.77
C GLY A 400 -12.60 -5.25 22.94
N ALA A 401 -12.41 -3.93 23.07
CA ALA A 401 -13.50 -2.96 23.12
C ALA A 401 -14.33 -2.95 21.82
N GLY A 402 -13.69 -3.06 20.66
CA GLY A 402 -14.37 -3.18 19.37
C GLY A 402 -15.20 -4.46 19.23
N VAL A 403 -14.66 -5.60 19.68
CA VAL A 403 -15.38 -6.88 19.72
C VAL A 403 -16.57 -6.81 20.68
N ALA A 404 -16.40 -6.19 21.86
CA ALA A 404 -17.48 -5.98 22.82
C ALA A 404 -18.58 -5.05 22.28
N ALA A 405 -18.19 -3.99 21.56
CA ALA A 405 -19.13 -3.10 20.87
C ALA A 405 -19.92 -3.85 19.78
N LEU A 406 -19.25 -4.68 18.97
CA LEU A 406 -19.91 -5.52 17.95
C LEU A 406 -20.90 -6.51 18.57
N ALA A 407 -20.58 -7.07 19.75
CA ALA A 407 -21.48 -7.99 20.43
C ALA A 407 -22.78 -7.31 20.90
N ARG A 408 -22.76 -5.99 21.13
CA ARG A 408 -23.91 -5.19 21.59
C ARG A 408 -24.65 -4.48 20.47
N ARG A 409 -23.98 -4.20 19.35
CA ARG A 409 -24.56 -3.49 18.19
C ARG A 409 -25.27 -4.47 17.27
N ASP A 410 -26.42 -4.08 16.74
CA ASP A 410 -27.08 -4.80 15.65
C ASP A 410 -26.22 -4.87 14.38
N ILE A 411 -26.41 -5.95 13.65
CA ILE A 411 -25.77 -6.20 12.37
C ILE A 411 -26.57 -5.45 11.32
N THR A 412 -25.89 -4.63 10.55
CA THR A 412 -26.52 -3.98 9.40
C THR A 412 -26.55 -4.96 8.23
N GLY A 413 -27.52 -5.88 8.25
CA GLY A 413 -27.94 -6.66 7.07
C GLY A 413 -29.00 -5.86 6.30
N ALA A 414 -28.98 -5.97 4.96
CA ALA A 414 -29.95 -5.32 4.08
C ALA A 414 -31.32 -6.01 4.11
#